data_AF-A0A1Q9NRN9-F1
#
_entry.id   AF-A0A1Q9NRN9-F1
#
_cell.length_a   1.000
_cell.length_b   1.000
_cell.length_c   1.000
_cell.angle_alpha   90.00
_cell.angle_beta   90.00
_cell.angle_gamma   90.00
#
_symmetry.space_group_name_H-M   'P 1'
#
loop_
_entity.id
_entity.type
_entity.pdbx_description
1 polymer ?
#
loop_
_entity_poly.entity_id
_entity_poly.type
_entity_poly.pdbx_seq_one_letter_code
_entity_poly.pdbx_strand_id
1 'polypeptide(L)'
;MSKSITDKTILDMVEEGKNNFVSSRFEDAANLFESTVRSLEKTNNHIDSVYFSYAKIVALNKAEKWEQEIQSLLELGRRCLQLGLTKAIDQQKAESNPFEKSIYMNHAQKIMKILDLDEERESIVLSLVQLYKTLIEDKNTVHDIKENFQERIIEFCNDYNHPTLMKEYERIKLCQILEKAGDFLSSSGKFAVDVIAANKYIKAAEIYLEFDMEKEMKTVLVKALKCSKHGQFDKFGFTKIERPPREKDENGKELDPDPDMADEQINHYLELLLQAL
;
A
#
# COMPACT_ATOMS: atom_id res chain seq x y z
N MET A 1 35.19 -26.48 21.72
CA MET A 1 35.88 -25.21 21.42
C MET A 1 36.01 -25.09 19.91
N SER A 2 35.18 -24.29 19.23
CA SER A 2 35.34 -24.06 17.78
C SER A 2 36.45 -23.04 17.55
N LYS A 3 37.48 -23.38 16.78
CA LYS A 3 38.47 -22.41 16.29
C LYS A 3 37.72 -21.31 15.53
N SER A 4 37.94 -20.04 15.91
CA SER A 4 37.42 -18.90 15.17
C SER A 4 38.02 -18.91 13.75
N ILE A 5 37.16 -18.90 12.73
CA ILE A 5 37.59 -18.73 11.35
C ILE A 5 38.19 -17.32 11.24
N THR A 6 39.41 -17.22 10.73
CA THR A 6 40.10 -15.93 10.54
C THR A 6 39.96 -15.47 9.09
N ASP A 7 40.00 -14.16 8.85
CA ASP A 7 39.99 -13.59 7.49
C ASP A 7 41.09 -14.19 6.61
N LYS A 8 42.25 -14.51 7.21
CA LYS A 8 43.35 -15.22 6.54
C LYS A 8 42.93 -16.60 6.03
N THR A 9 42.20 -17.37 6.84
CA THR A 9 41.68 -18.69 6.44
C THR A 9 40.74 -18.58 5.25
N ILE A 10 39.89 -17.55 5.20
CA ILE A 10 38.97 -17.31 4.08
C ILE A 10 39.77 -16.96 2.81
N LEU A 11 40.77 -16.09 2.92
CA LEU A 11 41.64 -15.72 1.80
C LEU A 11 42.41 -16.91 1.24
N ASP A 12 42.98 -17.76 2.11
CA ASP A 12 43.69 -18.98 1.71
C ASP A 12 42.77 -19.91 0.90
N MET A 13 41.52 -20.10 1.35
CA MET A 13 40.52 -20.91 0.64
C MET A 13 40.12 -20.31 -0.71
N VAL A 14 40.04 -18.98 -0.81
CA VAL A 14 39.76 -18.27 -2.07
C VAL A 14 40.91 -18.47 -3.06
N GLU A 15 42.15 -18.34 -2.61
CA GLU A 15 43.33 -18.52 -3.45
C GLU A 15 43.46 -19.97 -3.93
N GLU A 16 43.30 -20.93 -3.03
CA GLU A 16 43.31 -22.36 -3.37
C GLU A 16 42.17 -22.73 -4.34
N GLY A 17 40.96 -22.20 -4.12
CA GLY A 17 39.81 -22.39 -5.02
C GLY A 17 40.08 -21.86 -6.43
N LYS A 18 40.70 -20.68 -6.54
CA LYS A 18 41.14 -20.12 -7.83
C LYS A 18 42.21 -20.99 -8.50
N ASN A 19 43.20 -21.44 -7.75
CA ASN A 19 44.26 -22.29 -8.28
C ASN A 19 43.71 -23.63 -8.79
N ASN A 20 42.76 -24.24 -8.08
CA ASN A 20 42.06 -25.44 -8.52
C ASN A 20 41.27 -25.19 -9.82
N PHE A 21 40.56 -24.06 -9.89
CA PHE A 21 39.79 -23.69 -11.09
C PHE A 21 40.69 -23.50 -12.32
N VAL A 22 41.78 -22.74 -12.19
CA VAL A 22 42.75 -22.51 -13.29
C VAL A 22 43.43 -23.81 -13.70
N SER A 23 43.67 -24.72 -12.75
CA SER A 23 44.27 -26.04 -13.01
C SER A 23 43.26 -27.09 -13.51
N SER A 24 42.04 -26.69 -13.89
CA SER A 24 40.96 -27.59 -14.35
C SER A 24 40.50 -28.64 -13.32
N ARG A 25 40.81 -28.46 -12.04
CA ARG A 25 40.28 -29.24 -10.92
C ARG A 25 38.97 -28.63 -10.44
N PHE A 26 37.96 -28.67 -11.32
CA PHE A 26 36.73 -27.90 -11.14
C PHE A 26 35.87 -28.37 -9.96
N GLU A 27 35.80 -29.68 -9.70
CA GLU A 27 35.06 -30.22 -8.54
C GLU A 27 35.70 -29.78 -7.21
N ASP A 28 37.03 -29.82 -7.11
CA ASP A 28 37.75 -29.31 -5.94
C ASP A 28 37.55 -27.80 -5.76
N ALA A 29 37.55 -27.03 -6.85
CA ALA A 29 37.26 -25.61 -6.81
C ALA A 29 35.84 -25.32 -6.30
N ALA A 30 34.84 -26.08 -6.78
CA ALA A 30 33.45 -25.93 -6.33
C ALA A 30 33.30 -26.20 -4.82
N ASN A 31 33.96 -27.24 -4.30
CA ASN A 31 33.96 -27.57 -2.87
C ASN A 31 34.62 -26.49 -2.00
N LEU A 32 35.72 -25.90 -2.48
CA LEU A 32 36.37 -24.78 -1.80
C LEU A 32 35.51 -23.53 -1.82
N PHE A 33 34.92 -23.16 -2.96
CA PHE A 33 34.00 -22.02 -3.03
C PHE A 33 32.79 -22.20 -2.12
N GLU A 34 32.20 -23.41 -2.05
CA GLU A 34 31.14 -23.69 -1.08
C GLU A 34 31.58 -23.48 0.37
N SER A 35 32.78 -23.97 0.72
CA SER A 35 33.33 -23.82 2.06
C SER A 35 33.61 -22.34 2.40
N THR A 36 34.06 -21.56 1.41
CA THR A 36 34.24 -20.11 1.52
C THR A 36 32.91 -19.42 1.79
N VAL A 37 31.85 -19.79 1.06
CA VAL A 37 30.51 -19.25 1.28
C VAL A 37 30.03 -19.48 2.71
N ARG A 38 30.13 -20.72 3.22
CA ARG A 38 29.73 -21.05 4.60
C ARG A 38 30.55 -20.27 5.65
N SER A 39 31.77 -19.88 5.32
CA SER A 39 32.63 -19.10 6.20
C SER A 39 32.26 -17.61 6.19
N LEU A 40 31.96 -17.05 5.02
CA LEU A 40 31.51 -15.67 4.84
C LEU A 40 30.13 -15.42 5.47
N GLU A 41 29.23 -16.39 5.41
CA GLU A 41 27.92 -16.31 6.09
C GLU A 41 28.07 -16.19 7.62
N LYS A 42 29.08 -16.85 8.21
CA LYS A 42 29.35 -16.76 9.65
C LYS A 42 29.91 -15.41 10.08
N THR A 43 30.52 -14.66 9.16
CA THR A 43 31.06 -13.33 9.41
C THR A 43 30.13 -12.22 8.92
N ASN A 44 28.88 -12.55 8.56
CA ASN A 44 27.87 -11.63 8.02
C ASN A 44 28.31 -10.90 6.72
N ASN A 45 29.25 -11.47 5.96
CA ASN A 45 29.65 -10.90 4.68
C ASN A 45 28.82 -11.49 3.53
N HIS A 46 27.57 -11.03 3.45
CA HIS A 46 26.56 -11.61 2.57
C HIS A 46 26.76 -11.30 1.08
N ILE A 47 27.42 -10.18 0.72
CA ILE A 47 27.64 -9.86 -0.70
C ILE A 47 28.71 -10.76 -1.31
N ASP A 48 29.78 -11.01 -0.56
CA ASP A 48 30.85 -11.91 -1.00
C ASP A 48 30.36 -13.36 -1.01
N SER A 49 29.46 -13.74 -0.09
CA SER A 49 28.85 -15.07 -0.09
C SER A 49 28.02 -15.33 -1.36
N VAL A 50 27.33 -14.32 -1.90
CA VAL A 50 26.65 -14.38 -3.20
C VAL A 50 27.66 -14.56 -4.34
N TYR A 51 28.74 -13.78 -4.35
CA TYR A 51 29.80 -13.89 -5.35
C TYR A 51 30.40 -15.30 -5.41
N PHE A 52 30.79 -15.88 -4.27
CA PHE A 52 31.38 -17.22 -4.23
C PHE A 52 30.36 -18.33 -4.48
N SER A 53 29.07 -18.10 -4.20
CA SER A 53 28.00 -19.02 -4.63
C SER A 53 27.90 -19.08 -6.14
N TYR A 54 28.03 -17.94 -6.84
CA TYR A 54 28.11 -17.92 -8.30
C TYR A 54 29.40 -18.60 -8.81
N ALA A 55 30.55 -18.35 -8.19
CA ALA A 55 31.80 -19.01 -8.56
C ALA A 55 31.70 -20.55 -8.45
N LYS A 56 31.04 -21.07 -7.40
CA LYS A 56 30.72 -22.50 -7.26
C LYS A 56 29.94 -23.03 -8.46
N ILE A 57 28.88 -22.33 -8.87
CA ILE A 57 28.03 -22.74 -10.02
C ILE A 57 28.87 -22.82 -11.30
N VAL A 58 29.72 -21.82 -11.55
CA VAL A 58 30.61 -21.82 -12.73
C VAL A 58 31.58 -23.01 -12.70
N ALA A 59 32.11 -23.37 -11.52
CA ALA A 59 32.97 -24.54 -11.37
C ALA A 59 32.20 -25.86 -11.61
N LEU A 60 30.98 -26.00 -11.08
CA LEU A 60 30.14 -27.18 -11.31
C LEU A 60 29.75 -27.36 -12.78
N ASN A 61 29.44 -26.25 -13.46
CA ASN A 61 29.16 -26.24 -14.89
C ASN A 61 30.35 -26.76 -15.70
N LYS A 62 31.57 -26.29 -15.37
CA LYS A 62 32.82 -26.78 -16.00
C LYS A 62 33.15 -28.23 -15.65
N ALA A 63 32.69 -28.72 -14.51
CA ALA A 63 32.82 -30.11 -14.07
C ALA A 63 31.72 -31.03 -14.64
N GLU A 64 30.76 -30.50 -15.41
CA GLU A 64 29.59 -31.22 -15.94
C GLU A 64 28.71 -31.87 -14.83
N LYS A 65 28.65 -31.24 -13.66
CA LYS A 65 27.88 -31.71 -12.47
C LYS A 65 26.48 -31.09 -12.44
N TRP A 66 25.66 -31.39 -13.45
CA TRP A 66 24.38 -30.71 -13.71
C TRP A 66 23.41 -30.69 -12.53
N GLU A 67 23.23 -31.80 -11.82
CA GLU A 67 22.31 -31.86 -10.68
C GLU A 67 22.76 -30.92 -9.54
N GLN A 68 24.06 -30.92 -9.24
CA GLN A 68 24.64 -30.05 -8.21
C GLN A 68 24.61 -28.58 -8.63
N GLU A 69 24.78 -28.32 -9.93
CA GLU A 69 24.68 -26.98 -10.52
C GLU A 69 23.26 -26.41 -10.33
N ILE A 70 22.23 -27.19 -10.69
CA ILE A 70 20.82 -26.78 -10.52
C ILE A 70 20.51 -26.49 -9.06
N GLN A 71 20.92 -27.36 -8.13
CA GLN A 71 20.71 -27.12 -6.69
C GLN A 71 21.44 -25.87 -6.21
N SER A 72 22.66 -25.62 -6.71
CA SER A 72 23.43 -24.43 -6.34
C SER A 72 22.82 -23.14 -6.91
N LEU A 73 22.19 -23.19 -8.09
CA LEU A 73 21.43 -22.07 -8.66
C LEU A 73 20.20 -21.72 -7.81
N LEU A 74 19.45 -22.73 -7.36
CA LEU A 74 18.30 -22.52 -6.47
C LEU A 74 18.75 -21.90 -5.13
N GLU A 75 19.83 -22.42 -4.55
CA GLU A 75 20.40 -21.89 -3.30
C GLU A 75 20.91 -20.45 -3.46
N LEU A 76 21.54 -20.12 -4.59
CA LEU A 76 21.94 -18.74 -4.92
C LEU A 76 20.72 -17.82 -4.97
N GLY A 77 19.63 -18.24 -5.62
CA GLY A 77 18.38 -17.48 -5.67
C GLY A 77 17.82 -17.20 -4.27
N ARG A 78 17.79 -18.22 -3.41
CA ARG A 78 17.35 -18.08 -2.01
C ARG A 78 18.24 -17.12 -1.22
N ARG A 79 19.56 -17.19 -1.37
CA ARG A 79 20.52 -16.28 -0.72
C ARG A 79 20.33 -14.83 -1.15
N CYS A 80 20.14 -14.59 -2.45
CA CYS A 80 19.87 -13.26 -2.97
C CYS A 80 18.59 -12.67 -2.35
N LEU A 81 17.54 -13.48 -2.22
CA LEU A 81 16.31 -13.06 -1.55
C LEU A 81 16.53 -12.74 -0.07
N GLN A 82 17.25 -13.60 0.67
CA GLN A 82 17.58 -13.35 2.08
C GLN A 82 18.39 -12.06 2.27
N LEU A 83 19.39 -11.80 1.44
CA LEU A 83 20.15 -10.55 1.48
C LEU A 83 19.27 -9.34 1.15
N GLY A 84 18.40 -9.46 0.15
CA GLY A 84 17.41 -8.44 -0.18
C GLY A 84 16.49 -8.13 0.99
N LEU A 85 16.03 -9.16 1.71
CA LEU A 85 15.19 -9.03 2.89
C LEU A 85 15.92 -8.29 4.02
N THR A 86 17.14 -8.70 4.34
CA THR A 86 17.96 -8.03 5.37
C THR A 86 18.16 -6.56 5.04
N LYS A 87 18.54 -6.24 3.79
CA LYS A 87 18.70 -4.85 3.35
C LYS A 87 17.40 -4.05 3.44
N ALA A 88 16.27 -4.63 3.04
CA ALA A 88 14.98 -3.96 3.11
C ALA A 88 14.59 -3.65 4.57
N ILE A 89 14.78 -4.61 5.49
CA ILE A 89 14.50 -4.42 6.92
C ILE A 89 15.44 -3.37 7.55
N ASP A 90 16.73 -3.40 7.22
CA ASP A 90 17.70 -2.45 7.75
C ASP A 90 17.41 -1.03 7.28
N GLN A 91 17.08 -0.85 5.99
CA GLN A 91 16.68 0.45 5.45
C GLN A 91 15.35 0.94 6.03
N GLN A 92 14.37 0.04 6.20
CA GLN A 92 13.11 0.37 6.89
C GLN A 92 13.36 0.92 8.31
N LYS A 93 14.30 0.33 9.05
CA LYS A 93 14.61 0.73 10.43
C LYS A 93 15.33 2.08 10.49
N ALA A 94 16.20 2.34 9.51
CA ALA A 94 16.93 3.61 9.41
C ALA A 94 16.07 4.76 8.88
N GLU A 95 15.03 4.45 8.09
CA GLU A 95 14.20 5.46 7.44
C GLU A 95 13.19 6.12 8.40
N SER A 96 13.18 7.45 8.36
CA SER A 96 12.30 8.31 9.16
C SER A 96 11.09 8.79 8.38
N ASN A 97 11.22 8.94 7.05
CA ASN A 97 10.14 9.36 6.18
C ASN A 97 9.09 8.24 6.05
N PRO A 98 7.81 8.46 6.41
CA PRO A 98 6.77 7.44 6.35
C PRO A 98 6.55 6.85 4.96
N PHE A 99 6.65 7.66 3.90
CA PHE A 99 6.46 7.21 2.52
C PHE A 99 7.60 6.27 2.09
N GLU A 100 8.86 6.69 2.26
CA GLU A 100 10.03 5.88 1.93
C GLU A 100 10.07 4.59 2.76
N LYS A 101 9.73 4.69 4.05
CA LYS A 101 9.62 3.52 4.93
C LYS A 101 8.63 2.49 4.39
N SER A 102 7.51 2.95 3.83
CA SER A 102 6.50 2.08 3.22
C SER A 102 7.01 1.33 1.99
N ILE A 103 7.95 1.91 1.24
CA ILE A 103 8.59 1.27 0.08
C ILE A 103 9.43 0.08 0.55
N TYR A 104 10.29 0.28 1.56
CA TYR A 104 11.13 -0.79 2.11
C TYR A 104 10.31 -1.90 2.76
N MET A 105 9.25 -1.56 3.51
CA MET A 105 8.31 -2.54 4.05
C MET A 105 7.61 -3.36 2.96
N ASN A 106 7.22 -2.71 1.86
CA ASN A 106 6.61 -3.40 0.72
C ASN A 106 7.61 -4.34 0.02
N HIS A 107 8.89 -3.97 -0.07
CA HIS A 107 9.91 -4.88 -0.56
C HIS A 107 10.09 -6.08 0.38
N ALA A 108 10.17 -5.85 1.69
CA ALA A 108 10.31 -6.92 2.68
C ALA A 108 9.16 -7.93 2.59
N GLN A 109 7.90 -7.49 2.58
CA GLN A 109 6.76 -8.42 2.51
C GLN A 109 6.71 -9.23 1.21
N LYS A 110 7.08 -8.63 0.06
CA LYS A 110 7.15 -9.37 -1.21
C LYS A 110 8.21 -10.46 -1.17
N ILE A 111 9.36 -10.17 -0.58
CA ILE A 111 10.44 -11.14 -0.44
C ILE A 111 10.04 -12.24 0.55
N MET A 112 9.43 -11.89 1.69
CA MET A 112 8.91 -12.87 2.65
C MET A 112 7.88 -13.80 2.03
N LYS A 113 7.00 -13.30 1.13
CA LYS A 113 6.06 -14.13 0.36
C LYS A 113 6.75 -15.15 -0.53
N ILE A 114 7.87 -14.79 -1.16
CA ILE A 114 8.64 -15.71 -2.02
C ILE A 114 9.41 -16.75 -1.18
N LEU A 115 9.77 -16.39 0.05
CA LEU A 115 10.50 -17.25 0.98
C LEU A 115 9.59 -18.11 1.88
N ASP A 116 8.26 -18.07 1.67
CA ASP A 116 7.24 -18.74 2.48
C ASP A 116 7.36 -18.43 4.00
N LEU A 117 7.62 -17.16 4.33
CA LEU A 117 7.72 -16.66 5.72
C LEU A 117 6.41 -16.02 6.18
N ASP A 118 5.32 -16.78 6.19
CA ASP A 118 3.96 -16.25 6.34
C ASP A 118 3.72 -15.52 7.68
N GLU A 119 4.21 -16.06 8.79
CA GLU A 119 4.02 -15.47 10.13
C GLU A 119 4.74 -14.11 10.27
N GLU A 120 6.00 -14.03 9.85
CA GLU A 120 6.76 -12.78 9.87
C GLU A 120 6.19 -11.77 8.87
N ARG A 121 5.70 -12.25 7.73
CA ARG A 121 5.08 -11.43 6.69
C ARG A 121 3.81 -10.76 7.19
N GLU A 122 2.96 -11.47 7.94
CA GLU A 122 1.72 -10.93 8.48
C GLU A 122 1.97 -9.68 9.34
N SER A 123 2.95 -9.74 10.24
CA SER A 123 3.34 -8.61 11.10
C SER A 123 3.78 -7.37 10.31
N ILE A 124 4.60 -7.57 9.26
CA ILE A 124 5.03 -6.49 8.37
C ILE A 124 3.84 -5.92 7.59
N VAL A 125 2.94 -6.77 7.12
CA VAL A 125 1.77 -6.36 6.35
C VAL A 125 0.80 -5.54 7.21
N LEU A 126 0.49 -5.98 8.42
CA LEU A 126 -0.36 -5.20 9.35
C LEU A 126 0.25 -3.83 9.65
N SER A 127 1.57 -3.78 9.88
CA SER A 127 2.29 -2.53 10.08
C SER A 127 2.24 -1.63 8.83
N LEU A 128 2.30 -2.23 7.63
CA LEU A 128 2.23 -1.52 6.35
C LEU A 128 0.82 -0.96 6.09
N VAL A 129 -0.23 -1.72 6.44
CA VAL A 129 -1.63 -1.24 6.39
C VAL A 129 -1.81 -0.02 7.28
N GLN A 130 -1.29 -0.06 8.52
CA GLN A 130 -1.36 1.09 9.42
C GLN A 130 -0.60 2.30 8.89
N LEU A 131 0.58 2.09 8.29
CA LEU A 131 1.36 3.16 7.68
C LEU A 131 0.64 3.78 6.48
N TYR A 132 0.00 2.95 5.64
CA TYR A 132 -0.82 3.41 4.53
C TYR A 132 -2.05 4.19 4.99
N LYS A 133 -2.73 3.78 6.07
CA LYS A 133 -3.80 4.58 6.71
C LYS A 133 -3.32 6.00 7.02
N THR A 134 -2.20 6.13 7.73
CA THR A 134 -1.61 7.43 8.07
C THR A 134 -1.27 8.26 6.83
N LEU A 135 -0.72 7.64 5.79
CA LEU A 135 -0.34 8.33 4.55
C LEU A 135 -1.56 8.79 3.72
N ILE A 136 -2.66 8.04 3.76
CA ILE A 136 -3.93 8.42 3.12
C ILE A 136 -4.54 9.66 3.80
N GLU A 137 -4.44 9.75 5.12
CA GLU A 137 -4.95 10.89 5.89
C GLU A 137 -4.10 12.17 5.73
N ASP A 138 -2.83 12.03 5.34
CA ASP A 138 -1.95 13.16 5.07
C ASP A 138 -2.51 14.05 3.95
N LYS A 139 -2.58 15.35 4.23
CA LYS A 139 -3.06 16.38 3.29
C LYS A 139 -2.12 16.57 2.11
N ASN A 140 -0.83 16.27 2.27
CA ASN A 140 0.18 16.43 1.23
C ASN A 140 0.23 15.25 0.25
N THR A 141 -0.41 14.13 0.60
CA THR A 141 -0.45 12.95 -0.28
C THR A 141 -1.41 13.20 -1.44
N VAL A 142 -0.93 13.05 -2.67
CA VAL A 142 -1.74 13.27 -3.89
C VAL A 142 -2.76 12.15 -4.07
N HIS A 143 -3.92 12.46 -4.65
CA HIS A 143 -5.05 11.54 -4.84
C HIS A 143 -4.64 10.17 -5.42
N ASP A 144 -3.88 10.15 -6.52
CA ASP A 144 -3.46 8.91 -7.19
C ASP A 144 -2.60 8.01 -6.28
N ILE A 145 -1.80 8.63 -5.40
CA ILE A 145 -0.99 7.90 -4.42
C ILE A 145 -1.89 7.30 -3.34
N LYS A 146 -2.94 8.02 -2.89
CA LYS A 146 -3.92 7.50 -1.94
C LYS A 146 -4.66 6.28 -2.49
N GLU A 147 -5.10 6.35 -3.75
CA GLU A 147 -5.75 5.22 -4.43
C GLU A 147 -4.82 4.00 -4.47
N ASN A 148 -3.54 4.19 -4.80
CA ASN A 148 -2.55 3.10 -4.81
C ASN A 148 -2.40 2.45 -3.43
N PHE A 149 -2.36 3.25 -2.36
CA PHE A 149 -2.30 2.73 -0.99
C PHE A 149 -3.55 1.94 -0.61
N GLN A 150 -4.73 2.43 -0.95
CA GLN A 150 -5.98 1.72 -0.67
C GLN A 150 -6.06 0.40 -1.43
N GLU A 151 -5.63 0.35 -2.69
CA GLU A 151 -5.57 -0.90 -3.47
C GLU A 151 -4.65 -1.93 -2.82
N ARG A 152 -3.47 -1.51 -2.36
CA ARG A 152 -2.56 -2.41 -1.63
C ARG A 152 -3.16 -2.93 -0.33
N ILE A 153 -3.88 -2.09 0.41
CA ILE A 153 -4.56 -2.55 1.64
C ILE A 153 -5.61 -3.61 1.31
N ILE A 154 -6.40 -3.43 0.25
CA ILE A 154 -7.38 -4.43 -0.20
C ILE A 154 -6.70 -5.75 -0.56
N GLU A 155 -5.60 -5.70 -1.32
CA GLU A 155 -4.80 -6.89 -1.66
C GLU A 155 -4.30 -7.61 -0.40
N PHE A 156 -3.83 -6.88 0.60
CA PHE A 156 -3.39 -7.46 1.86
C PHE A 156 -4.55 -8.07 2.67
N CYS A 157 -5.71 -7.41 2.72
CA CYS A 157 -6.87 -7.95 3.43
C CYS A 157 -7.37 -9.25 2.78
N ASN A 158 -7.26 -9.37 1.45
CA ASN A 158 -7.52 -10.60 0.71
C ASN A 158 -6.52 -11.71 1.08
N ASP A 159 -5.22 -11.39 1.07
CA ASP A 159 -4.15 -12.36 1.36
C ASP A 159 -4.26 -12.97 2.78
N TYR A 160 -4.78 -12.23 3.77
CA TYR A 160 -4.86 -12.66 5.17
C TYR A 160 -6.28 -12.93 5.69
N ASN A 161 -7.28 -13.05 4.81
CA ASN A 161 -8.68 -13.29 5.19
C ASN A 161 -9.18 -12.32 6.29
N HIS A 162 -9.00 -11.02 6.07
CA HIS A 162 -9.59 -9.97 6.90
C HIS A 162 -10.83 -9.36 6.21
N PRO A 163 -11.98 -10.08 6.17
CA PRO A 163 -13.14 -9.68 5.38
C PRO A 163 -13.75 -8.34 5.82
N THR A 164 -13.66 -8.01 7.10
CA THR A 164 -14.18 -6.75 7.64
C THR A 164 -13.38 -5.54 7.13
N LEU A 165 -12.05 -5.62 7.19
CA LEU A 165 -11.15 -4.57 6.67
C LEU A 165 -11.26 -4.49 5.14
N MET A 166 -11.35 -5.63 4.45
CA MET A 166 -11.55 -5.65 3.00
C MET A 166 -12.83 -4.89 2.60
N LYS A 167 -13.95 -5.18 3.26
CA LYS A 167 -15.23 -4.52 3.00
C LYS A 167 -15.16 -3.01 3.24
N GLU A 168 -14.47 -2.58 4.28
CA GLU A 168 -14.23 -1.16 4.57
C GLU A 168 -13.55 -0.47 3.38
N TYR A 169 -12.40 -0.98 2.94
CA TYR A 169 -11.64 -0.35 1.86
C TYR A 169 -12.29 -0.43 0.48
N GLU A 170 -12.96 -1.54 0.16
CA GLU A 170 -13.73 -1.65 -1.08
C GLU A 170 -14.87 -0.62 -1.14
N ARG A 171 -15.52 -0.38 0.01
CA ARG A 171 -16.60 0.61 0.10
C ARG A 171 -16.06 2.04 0.10
N ILE A 172 -14.91 2.30 0.72
CA ILE A 172 -14.22 3.60 0.58
C ILE A 172 -13.83 3.85 -0.89
N LYS A 173 -13.33 2.84 -1.62
CA LYS A 173 -13.04 2.97 -3.05
C LYS A 173 -14.31 3.28 -3.86
N LEU A 174 -15.44 2.67 -3.50
CA LEU A 174 -16.74 3.02 -4.09
C LEU A 174 -17.11 4.49 -3.84
N CYS A 175 -16.87 5.04 -2.63
CA CYS A 175 -17.08 6.47 -2.36
C CYS A 175 -16.31 7.34 -3.34
N GLN A 176 -15.04 7.07 -3.57
CA GLN A 176 -14.19 7.86 -4.48
C GLN A 176 -14.68 7.79 -5.93
N ILE A 177 -15.13 6.62 -6.39
CA ILE A 177 -15.74 6.47 -7.72
C ILE A 177 -17.03 7.29 -7.82
N LEU A 178 -17.87 7.25 -6.78
CA LEU A 178 -19.10 8.05 -6.71
C LEU A 178 -18.78 9.55 -6.71
N GLU A 179 -17.76 9.99 -5.98
CA GLU A 179 -17.30 11.37 -5.96
C GLU A 179 -16.80 11.83 -7.33
N LYS A 180 -15.91 11.07 -7.98
CA LYS A 180 -15.42 11.39 -9.35
C LYS A 180 -16.57 11.48 -10.35
N ALA A 181 -17.54 10.57 -10.26
CA ALA A 181 -18.74 10.61 -11.09
C ALA A 181 -19.60 11.84 -10.78
N GLY A 182 -19.76 12.21 -9.50
CA GLY A 182 -20.42 13.44 -9.07
C GLY A 182 -19.74 14.69 -9.61
N ASP A 183 -18.40 14.77 -9.49
CA ASP A 183 -17.61 15.92 -9.93
C ASP A 183 -17.78 16.11 -11.45
N PHE A 184 -17.66 15.02 -12.24
CA PHE A 184 -17.91 15.04 -13.68
C PHE A 184 -19.33 15.52 -14.04
N LEU A 185 -20.36 14.99 -13.37
CA LEU A 185 -21.76 15.35 -13.63
C LEU A 185 -22.05 16.83 -13.29
N SER A 186 -21.54 17.30 -12.16
CA SER A 186 -21.72 18.69 -11.69
C SER A 186 -21.12 19.74 -12.64
N SER A 187 -20.09 19.36 -13.41
CA SER A 187 -19.46 20.25 -14.41
C SER A 187 -20.34 20.56 -15.63
N SER A 188 -21.45 19.83 -15.81
CA SER A 188 -22.33 19.97 -16.98
C SER A 188 -23.26 21.19 -16.95
N GLY A 189 -23.46 21.81 -15.78
CA GLY A 189 -24.31 22.98 -15.58
C GLY A 189 -25.82 22.75 -15.76
N LYS A 190 -26.26 21.51 -16.03
CA LYS A 190 -27.67 21.16 -16.24
C LYS A 190 -28.31 20.71 -14.93
N PHE A 191 -29.43 21.32 -14.55
CA PHE A 191 -30.11 21.01 -13.29
C PHE A 191 -30.42 19.52 -13.07
N ALA A 192 -30.98 18.83 -14.07
CA ALA A 192 -31.27 17.39 -13.96
C ALA A 192 -30.01 16.53 -13.74
N VAL A 193 -28.84 17.01 -14.17
CA VAL A 193 -27.55 16.34 -13.99
C VAL A 193 -26.96 16.65 -12.62
N ASP A 194 -27.18 17.86 -12.10
CA ASP A 194 -26.77 18.27 -10.74
C ASP A 194 -27.50 17.44 -9.66
N VAL A 195 -28.77 17.07 -9.90
CA VAL A 195 -29.53 16.14 -9.05
C VAL A 195 -28.88 14.75 -9.03
N ILE A 196 -28.41 14.25 -10.17
CA ILE A 196 -27.72 12.96 -10.24
C ILE A 196 -26.37 13.05 -9.51
N ALA A 197 -25.64 14.16 -9.67
CA ALA A 197 -24.38 14.41 -8.96
C ALA A 197 -24.58 14.42 -7.43
N ALA A 198 -25.58 15.16 -6.93
CA ALA A 198 -25.92 15.22 -5.50
C ALA A 198 -26.18 13.84 -4.91
N ASN A 199 -26.96 12.99 -5.60
CA ASN A 199 -27.23 11.61 -5.17
C ASN A 199 -25.96 10.74 -5.08
N LYS A 200 -24.95 10.99 -5.90
CA LYS A 200 -23.68 10.26 -5.84
C LYS A 200 -22.89 10.64 -4.57
N TYR A 201 -22.82 11.94 -4.27
CA TYR A 201 -22.16 12.42 -3.04
C TYR A 201 -22.88 11.96 -1.77
N ILE A 202 -24.21 11.92 -1.77
CA ILE A 202 -25.00 11.42 -0.63
C ILE A 202 -24.69 9.95 -0.35
N LYS A 203 -24.68 9.11 -1.40
CA LYS A 203 -24.31 7.70 -1.25
C LYS A 203 -22.88 7.52 -0.75
N ALA A 204 -21.95 8.39 -1.17
CA ALA A 204 -20.60 8.41 -0.61
C ALA A 204 -20.60 8.81 0.88
N ALA A 205 -21.41 9.81 1.26
CA ALA A 205 -21.55 10.26 2.65
C ALA A 205 -22.07 9.16 3.58
N GLU A 206 -23.10 8.41 3.17
CA GLU A 206 -23.65 7.28 3.92
C GLU A 206 -22.60 6.20 4.19
N ILE A 207 -21.75 5.91 3.20
CA ILE A 207 -20.68 4.94 3.34
C ILE A 207 -19.57 5.48 4.25
N TYR A 208 -19.17 6.76 4.11
CA TYR A 208 -18.19 7.37 5.01
C TYR A 208 -18.69 7.40 6.47
N LEU A 209 -19.99 7.60 6.69
CA LEU A 209 -20.60 7.53 8.02
C LEU A 209 -20.52 6.12 8.61
N GLU A 210 -20.70 5.06 7.82
CA GLU A 210 -20.59 3.66 8.29
C GLU A 210 -19.19 3.34 8.85
N PHE A 211 -18.16 4.08 8.43
CA PHE A 211 -16.77 3.86 8.82
C PHE A 211 -16.20 5.03 9.65
N ASP A 212 -17.06 5.83 10.29
CA ASP A 212 -16.67 6.95 11.18
C ASP A 212 -15.75 8.00 10.50
N MET A 213 -15.80 8.12 9.17
CA MET A 213 -14.99 9.08 8.39
C MET A 213 -15.68 10.45 8.29
N GLU A 214 -15.86 11.10 9.44
CA GLU A 214 -16.70 12.30 9.59
C GLU A 214 -16.24 13.47 8.69
N LYS A 215 -14.93 13.63 8.51
CA LYS A 215 -14.34 14.72 7.71
C LYS A 215 -14.64 14.55 6.22
N GLU A 216 -14.44 13.35 5.69
CA GLU A 216 -14.72 12.99 4.30
C GLU A 216 -16.22 13.06 4.03
N MET A 217 -17.04 12.54 4.96
CA MET A 217 -18.49 12.66 4.93
C MET A 217 -18.93 14.13 4.82
N LYS A 218 -18.46 15.01 5.71
CA LYS A 218 -18.78 16.45 5.66
C LYS A 218 -18.38 17.07 4.32
N THR A 219 -17.22 16.70 3.79
CA THR A 219 -16.71 17.21 2.51
C THR A 219 -17.64 16.86 1.35
N VAL A 220 -18.07 15.60 1.25
CA VAL A 220 -19.00 15.19 0.19
C VAL A 220 -20.41 15.73 0.40
N LEU A 221 -20.86 15.91 1.65
CA LEU A 221 -22.13 16.57 1.95
C LEU A 221 -22.12 18.04 1.51
N VAL A 222 -21.02 18.78 1.70
CA VAL A 222 -20.87 20.14 1.14
C VAL A 222 -21.02 20.11 -0.39
N LYS A 223 -20.38 19.15 -1.08
CA LYS A 223 -20.52 19.00 -2.54
C LYS A 223 -21.97 18.67 -2.93
N ALA A 224 -22.64 17.81 -2.17
CA ALA A 224 -24.04 17.46 -2.38
C ALA A 224 -24.95 18.69 -2.24
N LEU A 225 -24.73 19.52 -1.22
CA LEU A 225 -25.45 20.76 -0.97
C LEU A 225 -25.26 21.75 -2.13
N LYS A 226 -24.02 21.93 -2.59
CA LYS A 226 -23.71 22.79 -3.74
C LYS A 226 -24.36 22.31 -5.05
N CYS A 227 -24.47 21.00 -5.26
CA CYS A 227 -25.16 20.43 -6.43
C CYS A 227 -26.68 20.42 -6.28
N SER A 228 -27.17 20.38 -5.05
CA SER A 228 -28.57 20.60 -4.69
C SER A 228 -28.90 22.10 -4.81
N LYS A 229 -28.83 22.64 -6.04
CA LYS A 229 -29.23 24.00 -6.42
C LYS A 229 -30.66 24.41 -6.01
N HIS A 230 -31.41 23.52 -5.36
CA HIS A 230 -32.84 23.67 -5.12
C HIS A 230 -33.32 23.21 -3.74
N GLY A 231 -32.43 22.84 -2.80
CA GLY A 231 -32.82 22.46 -1.43
C GLY A 231 -34.01 21.47 -1.35
N GLN A 232 -34.13 20.55 -2.32
CA GLN A 232 -35.22 19.57 -2.39
C GLN A 232 -34.79 18.23 -1.79
N PHE A 233 -34.23 18.23 -0.57
CA PHE A 233 -33.75 17.03 0.14
C PHE A 233 -34.76 15.87 0.16
N ASP A 234 -36.04 16.22 0.20
CA ASP A 234 -37.21 15.32 0.22
C ASP A 234 -37.24 14.33 -0.96
N LYS A 235 -36.63 14.69 -2.10
CA LYS A 235 -36.53 13.81 -3.29
C LYS A 235 -35.27 12.94 -3.34
N PHE A 236 -34.32 13.15 -2.42
CA PHE A 236 -33.00 12.49 -2.41
C PHE A 236 -32.88 11.37 -1.37
N GLY A 237 -33.99 10.86 -0.84
CA GLY A 237 -33.99 9.78 0.17
C GLY A 237 -33.82 10.26 1.62
N PHE A 238 -33.63 11.57 1.85
CA PHE A 238 -33.62 12.19 3.18
C PHE A 238 -35.05 12.50 3.69
N THR A 239 -36.00 11.57 3.56
CA THR A 239 -37.40 11.77 3.98
C THR A 239 -37.60 12.03 5.48
N LYS A 240 -36.52 12.11 6.28
CA LYS A 240 -36.56 12.36 7.73
C LYS A 240 -35.93 13.67 8.17
N ILE A 241 -35.30 14.43 7.27
CA ILE A 241 -34.72 15.73 7.64
C ILE A 241 -35.73 16.80 7.28
N GLU A 242 -36.45 17.31 8.29
CA GLU A 242 -37.35 18.44 8.11
C GLU A 242 -36.56 19.67 7.64
N ARG A 243 -36.86 20.16 6.44
CA ARG A 243 -36.25 21.39 5.93
C ARG A 243 -36.73 22.58 6.76
N PRO A 244 -35.85 23.52 7.17
CA PRO A 244 -36.29 24.80 7.72
C PRO A 244 -37.15 25.55 6.68
N PRO A 245 -38.19 26.28 7.14
CA PRO A 245 -39.10 27.00 6.24
C PRO A 245 -38.37 28.10 5.47
N ARG A 246 -38.64 28.20 4.16
CA ARG A 246 -38.04 29.23 3.29
C ARG A 246 -38.73 30.58 3.47
N GLU A 247 -37.98 31.65 3.23
CA GLU A 247 -38.57 32.97 3.01
C GLU A 247 -39.51 32.93 1.80
N LYS A 248 -40.67 33.57 1.95
CA LYS A 248 -41.69 33.66 0.92
C LYS A 248 -41.68 35.07 0.34
N ASP A 249 -41.92 35.16 -0.96
CA ASP A 249 -42.20 36.44 -1.60
C ASP A 249 -43.51 37.04 -1.06
N GLU A 250 -43.78 38.27 -1.47
CA GLU A 250 -44.98 39.02 -1.08
C GLU A 250 -46.30 38.32 -1.46
N ASN A 251 -46.24 37.31 -2.34
CA ASN A 251 -47.37 36.51 -2.80
C ASN A 251 -47.45 35.13 -2.10
N GLY A 252 -46.61 34.88 -1.09
CA GLY A 252 -46.58 33.63 -0.35
C GLY A 252 -45.93 32.46 -1.09
N LYS A 253 -45.27 32.73 -2.23
CA LYS A 253 -44.48 31.75 -2.98
C LYS A 253 -43.07 31.70 -2.40
N GLU A 254 -42.57 30.51 -2.10
CA GLU A 254 -41.18 30.35 -1.62
C GLU A 254 -40.23 30.99 -2.65
N LEU A 255 -39.34 31.87 -2.17
CA LEU A 255 -38.34 32.50 -3.02
C LEU A 255 -37.42 31.44 -3.64
N ASP A 256 -37.11 31.61 -4.93
CA ASP A 256 -36.14 30.76 -5.60
C ASP A 256 -34.76 30.95 -4.95
N PRO A 257 -34.03 29.88 -4.62
CA PRO A 257 -32.77 29.98 -3.91
C PRO A 257 -31.66 30.60 -4.78
N ASP A 258 -30.78 31.34 -4.11
CA ASP A 258 -29.62 32.00 -4.72
C ASP A 258 -28.65 30.95 -5.30
N PRO A 259 -28.28 31.03 -6.60
CA PRO A 259 -27.29 30.17 -7.22
C PRO A 259 -25.90 30.26 -6.56
N ASP A 260 -25.63 31.33 -5.80
CA ASP A 260 -24.40 31.56 -5.03
C ASP A 260 -24.64 31.41 -3.52
N MET A 261 -25.37 30.37 -3.11
CA MET A 261 -25.64 30.07 -1.69
C MET A 261 -24.38 30.26 -0.85
N ALA A 262 -24.39 31.28 -0.01
CA ALA A 262 -23.23 31.66 0.79
C ALA A 262 -22.79 30.49 1.68
N ASP A 263 -21.48 30.30 1.85
CA ASP A 263 -20.93 29.21 2.64
C ASP A 263 -21.48 29.18 4.10
N GLU A 264 -21.92 30.33 4.62
CA GLU A 264 -22.62 30.44 5.93
C GLU A 264 -23.95 29.66 5.98
N GLN A 265 -24.75 29.70 4.91
CA GLN A 265 -26.00 28.94 4.82
C GLN A 265 -25.73 27.44 4.68
N ILE A 266 -24.71 27.07 3.91
CA ILE A 266 -24.27 25.67 3.77
C ILE A 266 -23.84 25.10 5.13
N ASN A 267 -23.07 25.86 5.90
CA ASN A 267 -22.64 25.47 7.24
C ASN A 267 -23.82 25.32 8.21
N HIS A 268 -24.79 26.21 8.15
CA HIS A 268 -26.01 26.10 8.97
C HIS A 268 -26.82 24.84 8.65
N TYR A 269 -26.98 24.50 7.36
CA TYR A 269 -27.65 23.25 6.95
C TYR A 269 -26.88 22.00 7.38
N LEU A 270 -25.54 22.03 7.31
CA LEU A 270 -24.71 20.93 7.81
C LEU A 270 -24.86 20.76 9.32
N GLU A 271 -24.89 21.83 10.09
CA GLU A 271 -25.11 21.77 11.54
C GLU A 271 -26.46 21.12 11.88
N LEU A 272 -27.53 21.52 11.20
CA LEU A 272 -28.86 20.91 11.39
C LEU A 272 -28.88 19.42 11.01
N LEU A 273 -28.22 19.06 9.91
CA LEU A 273 -28.15 17.68 9.42
C LEU A 273 -27.31 16.79 10.35
N LEU A 274 -26.21 17.30 10.90
CA LEU A 274 -25.36 16.59 11.84
C LEU A 274 -26.00 16.43 13.22
N GLN A 275 -26.87 17.35 13.64
CA GLN A 275 -27.65 17.20 14.89
C GLN A 275 -28.72 16.10 14.82
N ALA A 276 -29.12 15.70 13.60
CA ALA A 276 -30.15 14.69 13.35
C ALA A 276 -29.59 13.28 13.09
N LEU A 277 -28.27 13.15 12.91
CA LEU A 277 -27.53 11.88 12.75
C LEU A 277 -27.06 11.37 14.12
#